data_AF-A0A496RU04-F1
#
_entry.id   AF-A0A496RU04-F1
#
_cell.length_a   1.000
_cell.length_b   1.000
_cell.length_c   1.000
_cell.angle_alpha   90.00
_cell.angle_beta   90.00
_cell.angle_gamma   90.00
#
_symmetry.space_group_name_H-M   'P 1'
#
loop_
_entity.id
_entity.type
_entity.pdbx_description
1 polymer ?
#
loop_
_entity_poly.entity_id
_entity_poly.type
_entity_poly.pdbx_seq_one_letter_code
_entity_poly.pdbx_strand_id
1 'polypeptide(L)' 'EEFLKAVSPSVAVISVGKNNLHSYPSEEVITRLRNKRIRIYRTDRDSNILFYAFPDGRFQKR' A
#
# COMPACT_ATOMS: atom_id res chain seq x y z
N GLU A 1 -6.06 15.14 -0.92
CA GLU A 1 -6.90 14.17 -0.18
C GLU A 1 -8.05 13.60 -1.01
N GLU A 2 -8.60 14.34 -1.97
CA GLU A 2 -9.79 13.95 -2.74
C GLU A 2 -9.65 12.58 -3.42
N PHE A 3 -8.50 12.29 -4.01
CA PHE A 3 -8.23 10.99 -4.64
C PHE A 3 -8.42 9.80 -3.68
N LEU A 4 -7.81 9.86 -2.48
CA LEU A 4 -7.92 8.76 -1.50
C LEU A 4 -9.34 8.62 -0.94
N LYS A 5 -10.12 9.70 -0.92
CA LYS A 5 -11.55 9.65 -0.57
C LYS A 5 -12.36 8.99 -1.68
N ALA A 6 -12.12 9.36 -2.93
CA ALA A 6 -12.86 8.84 -4.08
C ALA A 6 -12.63 7.34 -4.31
N VAL A 7 -11.39 6.86 -4.14
CA VAL A 7 -11.07 5.43 -4.37
C VAL A 7 -11.24 4.55 -3.13
N SER A 8 -11.33 5.15 -1.94
CA SER A 8 -11.54 4.49 -0.64
C SER A 8 -10.89 3.09 -0.52
N PRO A 9 -9.56 2.99 -0.69
CA PRO A 9 -8.92 1.69 -0.87
C PRO A 9 -8.80 0.95 0.46
N SER A 10 -8.92 -0.37 0.44
CA SER A 10 -8.65 -1.22 1.62
C SER A 10 -7.13 -1.45 1.84
N VAL A 11 -6.34 -1.40 0.76
CA VAL A 11 -4.90 -1.64 0.76
C VAL A 11 -4.17 -0.63 -0.12
N ALA A 12 -2.92 -0.33 0.22
CA ALA A 12 -1.99 0.42 -0.60
C ALA A 12 -0.70 -0.40 -0.81
N VAL A 13 -0.34 -0.63 -2.06
CA VAL A 13 0.90 -1.31 -2.45
C VAL A 13 1.88 -0.25 -2.95
N ILE A 14 3.07 -0.22 -2.36
CA ILE A 14 4.06 0.82 -2.65
C ILE A 14 5.33 0.14 -3.15
N SER A 15 5.67 0.41 -4.41
CA SER A 15 6.96 0.00 -4.98
C SER A 15 8.06 0.94 -4.49
N VAL A 16 9.01 0.37 -3.75
CA VAL A 16 10.16 1.06 -3.18
C VAL A 16 11.40 0.20 -3.44
N GLY A 17 12.51 0.84 -3.82
CA GLY A 17 13.79 0.16 -4.01
C GLY A 17 14.26 -0.56 -2.75
N LYS A 18 14.96 -1.68 -2.93
CA LYS A 18 15.56 -2.47 -1.83
C LYS A 18 16.37 -1.55 -0.91
N ASN A 19 16.26 -1.76 0.40
CA ASN A 19 16.86 -0.95 1.48
C ASN A 19 16.33 0.50 1.60
N ASN A 20 15.41 0.92 0.73
CA ASN A 20 14.77 2.24 0.80
C ASN A 20 15.77 3.41 0.98
N LEU A 21 16.83 3.43 0.17
CA LEU A 21 17.95 4.37 0.32
C LEU A 21 17.55 5.85 0.21
N HIS A 22 16.42 6.14 -0.45
CA HIS A 22 15.89 7.49 -0.63
C HIS A 22 14.75 7.84 0.34
N SER A 23 14.51 7.02 1.36
CA SER A 23 13.51 7.25 2.40
C SER A 23 12.09 7.48 1.85
N TYR A 24 11.71 6.71 0.84
CA TYR A 24 10.35 6.69 0.29
C TYR A 24 9.48 5.57 0.92
N PRO A 25 8.15 5.77 1.00
CA PRO A 25 7.46 7.06 0.95
C PRO A 25 7.87 7.96 2.12
N SER A 26 7.59 9.26 2.01
CA SER A 26 7.71 10.17 3.14
C SER A 26 6.78 9.77 4.29
N GLU A 27 7.15 10.17 5.52
CA GLU A 27 6.33 9.93 6.71
C GLU A 27 4.94 10.56 6.62
N GLU A 28 4.80 11.67 5.89
CA GLU A 28 3.49 12.30 5.63
C GLU A 28 2.57 11.34 4.84
N VAL A 29 3.09 10.68 3.80
CA VAL A 29 2.32 9.70 3.01
C VAL A 29 1.91 8.51 3.87
N ILE A 30 2.83 7.99 4.70
CA ILE A 30 2.55 6.88 5.61
C ILE A 30 1.48 7.27 6.64
N THR A 31 1.59 8.47 7.23
CA THR A 31 0.64 9.01 8.20
C THR A 31 -0.75 9.16 7.59
N ARG A 32 -0.84 9.73 6.38
CA ARG A 32 -2.10 9.88 5.65
C ARG A 32 -2.80 8.55 5.39
N LEU A 33 -2.06 7.53 4.96
CA LEU A 33 -2.62 6.19 4.71
C LEU A 33 -3.08 5.52 6.01
N ARG A 34 -2.28 5.61 7.09
CA ARG A 34 -2.62 5.08 8.41
C ARG A 34 -3.85 5.74 9.02
N ASN A 35 -3.98 7.05 8.90
CA ASN A 35 -5.14 7.80 9.42
C ASN A 35 -6.46 7.36 8.76
N LYS A 36 -6.40 6.86 7.52
CA LYS A 36 -7.55 6.29 6.80
C LYS A 36 -7.71 4.77 7.01
N ARG A 37 -6.91 4.16 7.89
CA ARG A 37 -6.90 2.71 8.17
C ARG A 37 -6.62 1.86 6.93
N ILE A 38 -5.88 2.39 5.97
CA ILE A 38 -5.46 1.68 4.75
C ILE A 38 -4.28 0.78 5.11
N ARG A 39 -4.35 -0.52 4.80
CA ARG A 39 -3.24 -1.45 5.05
C ARG A 39 -2.13 -1.24 4.02
N ILE A 40 -0.91 -1.01 4.48
CA ILE A 40 0.24 -0.67 3.64
C ILE A 40 1.13 -1.89 3.42
N TYR A 41 1.47 -2.17 2.16
CA TYR A 41 2.51 -3.13 1.77
C TYR A 41 3.61 -2.42 0.97
N ARG A 42 4.87 -2.79 1.19
CA ARG A 42 6.01 -2.16 0.53
C ARG A 42 7.02 -3.18 0.06
N THR A 43 7.49 -3.07 -1.18
CA THR A 43 8.43 -4.06 -1.75
C THR A 43 9.79 -4.10 -1.05
N ASP A 44 10.22 -3.02 -0.40
CA ASP A 44 11.46 -3.00 0.39
C ASP A 44 11.38 -3.81 1.69
N ARG A 45 10.16 -4.07 2.19
CA ARG A 45 9.89 -4.81 3.44
C ARG A 45 9.29 -6.18 3.19
N ASP A 46 8.35 -6.25 2.25
CA ASP A 46 7.58 -7.42 1.89
C ASP A 46 8.20 -8.21 0.72
N SER A 47 9.31 -7.73 0.15
CA SER A 47 9.91 -8.30 -1.07
C SER A 47 8.88 -8.36 -2.22
N ASN A 48 8.69 -9.53 -2.84
CA ASN A 48 7.67 -9.72 -3.86
C ASN A 48 6.29 -9.79 -3.22
N ILE A 49 5.38 -8.91 -3.62
CA ILE A 49 4.00 -8.87 -3.14
C ILE A 49 3.10 -9.49 -4.20
N LEU A 50 2.45 -10.60 -3.87
CA LEU A 50 1.52 -11.30 -4.76
C LEU A 50 0.09 -11.24 -4.18
N PHE A 51 -0.87 -10.92 -5.05
CA PHE A 51 -2.29 -10.96 -4.73
C PHE A 51 -3.05 -11.89 -5.67
N TYR A 52 -3.95 -12.68 -5.09
CA TYR A 52 -5.04 -13.31 -5.81
C TYR A 52 -6.26 -12.42 -5.70
N ALA A 53 -6.86 -12.05 -6.83
CA ALA A 53 -8.12 -11.32 -6.89
C ALA A 53 -9.22 -12.26 -7.39
N PHE A 54 -10.38 -12.19 -6.74
CA PHE A 54 -11.52 -13.04 -7.04
C PHE A 54 -12.66 -12.21 -7.65
N PRO A 55 -13.51 -12.80 -8.53
CA PRO A 55 -14.62 -12.07 -9.16
C PRO A 55 -15.65 -11.47 -8.18
N ASP A 56 -15.72 -12.00 -6.96
CA ASP A 56 -16.58 -11.49 -5.88
C ASP A 56 -16.00 -10.27 -5.14
N GLY A 57 -14.90 -9.72 -5.64
CA GLY A 57 -14.24 -8.54 -5.07
C GLY A 57 -13.33 -8.83 -3.88
N ARG A 58 -13.21 -10.09 -3.45
CA ARG A 58 -12.22 -10.47 -2.44
C ARG A 58 -10.82 -10.50 -3.04
N PHE A 59 -9.82 -10.30 -2.19
CA PHE A 59 -8.43 -10.56 -2.53
C PHE A 59 -7.71 -11.27 -1.38
N GLN A 60 -6.63 -11.97 -1.70
CA GLN A 60 -5.74 -12.62 -0.74
C GLN A 60 -4.29 -12.30 -1.08
N LYS A 61 -3.52 -11.81 -0.08
CA LYS A 61 -2.06 -11.68 -0.20
C LYS A 61 -1.43 -13.05 0.07
N ARG A 62 -0.48 -13.45 -0.78
CA ARG A 62 0.38 -14.64 -0.56
C ARG A 62 1.68 -14.28 0.13
#